data_AF-A0A2E2Z7E1-F1
#
_entry.id   AF-A0A2E2Z7E1-F1
#
_cell.length_a   1.000
_cell.length_b   1.000
_cell.length_c   1.000
_cell.angle_alpha   90.00
_cell.angle_beta   90.00
_cell.angle_gamma   90.00
#
_symmetry.space_group_name_H-M   'P 1'
#
loop_
_entity.id
_entity.type
_entity.pdbx_description
1 polymer ?
#
loop_
_entity_poly.entity_id
_entity_poly.type
_entity_poly.pdbx_seq_one_letter_code
_entity_poly.pdbx_strand_id
1 'polypeptide(L)'
;MELASNLQPCQNQEDYQHEKITRKYEMFKVGQFDPIIVDYQMNIVCGHHRHQMILDYYDDTPVPIICMEGVGIEDVVKYYESYCLHNDAQMDWLAEQLEPSYSHHESPYVITDEQEDWIKHRFG
;
A
#
# COMPACT_ATOMS: atom_id res chain seq x y z
N MET A 1 18.71 -1.00 -16.02
CA MET A 1 18.55 -2.47 -16.13
C MET A 1 19.78 -3.09 -15.54
N GLU A 2 19.65 -4.26 -14.94
CA GLU A 2 20.75 -5.01 -14.31
C GLU A 2 20.48 -6.52 -14.42
N LEU A 3 21.50 -7.37 -14.35
CA LEU A 3 21.29 -8.83 -14.33
C LEU A 3 20.58 -9.27 -13.05
N ALA A 4 19.64 -10.20 -13.17
CA ALA A 4 18.93 -10.73 -12.01
C ALA A 4 19.88 -11.38 -10.99
N SER A 5 20.94 -12.04 -11.46
CA SER A 5 21.98 -12.63 -10.60
C SER A 5 22.75 -11.61 -9.75
N ASN A 6 22.81 -10.35 -10.17
CA ASN A 6 23.51 -9.28 -9.45
C ASN A 6 22.68 -8.66 -8.32
N LEU A 7 21.37 -8.95 -8.24
CA LEU A 7 20.49 -8.39 -7.23
C LEU A 7 20.52 -9.24 -5.95
N GLN A 8 20.60 -8.58 -4.79
CA GLN A 8 20.75 -9.23 -3.50
C GLN A 8 19.43 -9.23 -2.73
N PRO A 9 18.74 -10.37 -2.55
CA PRO A 9 17.52 -10.42 -1.75
C PRO A 9 17.82 -10.13 -0.28
N CYS A 10 17.05 -9.24 0.35
CA CYS A 10 17.18 -8.95 1.79
C CYS A 10 16.17 -9.72 2.66
N GLN A 11 15.14 -10.32 2.05
CA GLN A 11 14.16 -11.18 2.72
C GLN A 11 14.62 -12.64 2.77
N ASN A 12 14.24 -13.36 3.84
CA ASN A 12 14.52 -14.78 3.97
C ASN A 12 13.69 -15.57 2.96
N GLN A 13 14.25 -16.67 2.44
CA GLN A 13 13.56 -17.55 1.48
C GLN A 13 12.25 -18.14 2.05
N GLU A 14 12.13 -18.29 3.37
CA GLU A 14 10.91 -18.76 4.03
C GLU A 14 9.72 -17.80 3.86
N ASP A 15 9.97 -16.51 3.61
CA ASP A 15 8.94 -15.50 3.39
C ASP A 15 8.37 -15.55 1.95
N TYR A 16 8.91 -16.43 1.10
CA TYR A 16 8.60 -16.48 -0.32
C TYR A 16 7.38 -17.36 -0.53
N GLN A 17 6.31 -16.74 -1.04
CA GLN A 17 5.05 -17.42 -1.27
C GLN A 17 4.99 -17.89 -2.71
N HIS A 18 4.96 -19.20 -2.91
CA HIS A 18 4.94 -19.81 -4.24
C HIS A 18 3.77 -19.28 -5.10
N GLU A 19 2.58 -19.12 -4.51
CA GLU A 19 1.42 -18.56 -5.22
C GLU A 19 1.68 -17.15 -5.79
N LYS A 20 2.44 -16.31 -5.07
CA LYS A 20 2.81 -14.96 -5.53
C LYS A 20 3.79 -15.04 -6.70
N ILE A 21 4.77 -15.95 -6.63
CA ILE A 21 5.76 -16.18 -7.70
C ILE A 21 5.04 -16.63 -8.99
N THR A 22 4.16 -17.62 -8.88
CA THR A 22 3.35 -18.11 -10.02
C THR A 22 2.48 -17.01 -10.60
N ARG A 23 1.83 -16.18 -9.76
CA ARG A 23 1.07 -15.03 -10.24
C ARG A 23 1.95 -14.02 -11.00
N LYS A 24 3.19 -13.76 -10.55
CA LYS A 24 4.12 -12.87 -11.25
C LYS A 24 4.57 -13.45 -12.59
N TYR A 25 4.74 -14.76 -12.68
CA TYR A 25 5.06 -15.44 -13.93
C TYR A 25 3.95 -15.26 -14.99
N GLU A 26 2.69 -15.45 -14.61
CA GLU A 26 1.56 -15.25 -15.54
C GLU A 26 1.41 -13.79 -15.98
N MET A 27 1.66 -12.82 -15.08
CA MET A 27 1.69 -11.39 -15.45
C MET A 27 2.82 -11.09 -16.44
N PHE A 28 4.00 -11.69 -16.25
CA PHE A 28 5.13 -11.48 -17.14
C PHE A 28 4.86 -11.98 -18.56
N LYS A 29 4.20 -13.13 -18.71
CA LYS A 29 3.82 -13.69 -20.03
C LYS A 29 2.96 -12.74 -20.87
N VAL A 30 2.15 -11.91 -20.23
CA VAL A 30 1.30 -10.91 -20.91
C VAL A 30 1.99 -9.54 -21.04
N GLY A 31 3.30 -9.48 -20.80
CA GLY A 31 4.13 -8.27 -20.92
C GLY A 31 4.01 -7.31 -19.74
N GLN A 32 3.43 -7.74 -18.61
CA GLN A 32 3.34 -6.91 -17.40
C GLN A 32 4.49 -7.23 -16.46
N PHE A 33 5.47 -6.32 -16.38
CA PHE A 33 6.55 -6.41 -15.41
C PHE A 33 6.84 -5.05 -14.80
N ASP A 34 6.50 -4.93 -13.53
CA ASP A 34 6.93 -3.79 -12.72
C ASP A 34 8.45 -3.91 -12.46
N PRO A 35 9.20 -2.79 -12.39
CA PRO A 35 10.63 -2.81 -12.07
C PRO A 35 10.92 -3.23 -10.63
N ILE A 36 12.04 -3.91 -10.40
CA ILE A 36 12.52 -4.25 -9.05
C ILE A 36 13.14 -3.01 -8.41
N ILE A 37 12.79 -2.71 -7.17
CA ILE A 37 13.32 -1.55 -6.44
C ILE A 37 14.50 -2.06 -5.61
N VAL A 38 15.64 -1.39 -5.77
CA VAL A 38 16.89 -1.72 -5.08
C VAL A 38 17.50 -0.50 -4.42
N ASP A 39 18.38 -0.72 -3.44
CA ASP A 39 19.23 0.33 -2.89
C ASP A 39 20.53 0.50 -3.71
N TYR A 40 21.39 1.42 -3.28
CA TYR A 40 22.68 1.71 -3.92
C TYR A 40 23.67 0.54 -3.90
N GLN A 41 23.43 -0.49 -3.10
CA GLN A 41 24.25 -1.71 -3.01
C GLN A 41 23.63 -2.88 -3.78
N MET A 42 22.55 -2.64 -4.53
CA MET A 42 21.75 -3.65 -5.24
C MET A 42 21.00 -4.62 -4.32
N ASN A 43 20.78 -4.25 -3.05
CA ASN A 43 19.86 -5.00 -2.20
C ASN A 43 18.43 -4.73 -2.65
N ILE A 44 17.63 -5.78 -2.78
CA ILE A 44 16.24 -5.68 -3.18
C ILE A 44 15.43 -5.09 -2.03
N VAL A 45 14.84 -3.93 -2.26
CA VAL A 45 13.90 -3.31 -1.31
C VAL A 45 12.48 -3.79 -1.60
N CYS A 46 12.12 -3.92 -2.88
CA CYS A 46 10.83 -4.43 -3.30
C CYS A 46 10.94 -5.20 -4.61
N GLY A 47 10.24 -6.34 -4.68
CA GLY A 47 10.22 -7.20 -5.86
C GLY A 47 10.83 -8.59 -5.66
N HIS A 48 11.05 -9.04 -4.42
CA HIS A 48 11.59 -10.37 -4.10
C HIS A 48 10.92 -11.53 -4.85
N HIS A 49 9.59 -11.61 -4.90
CA HIS A 49 8.91 -12.68 -5.67
C HIS A 49 9.08 -12.54 -7.19
N ARG A 50 9.28 -11.32 -7.72
CA ARG A 50 9.60 -11.11 -9.16
C ARG A 50 11.02 -11.54 -9.46
N HIS A 51 11.96 -11.22 -8.57
CA HIS A 51 13.34 -11.66 -8.65
C HIS A 51 13.43 -13.19 -8.63
N GLN A 52 12.79 -13.85 -7.66
CA GLN A 52 12.74 -15.32 -7.60
C GLN A 52 12.11 -15.93 -8.84
N MET A 53 11.00 -15.36 -9.31
CA MET A 53 10.36 -15.79 -10.56
C MET A 53 11.31 -15.73 -11.75
N ILE A 54 12.14 -14.68 -11.87
CA ILE A 54 13.12 -14.60 -12.96
C ILE A 54 14.15 -15.74 -12.83
N LEU A 55 14.69 -15.96 -11.63
CA LEU A 55 15.70 -16.99 -11.39
C LEU A 55 15.17 -18.43 -11.61
N ASP A 56 13.89 -18.67 -11.32
CA ASP A 56 13.27 -19.99 -11.44
C ASP A 56 12.98 -20.37 -12.90
N TYR A 57 12.68 -19.39 -13.77
CA TYR A 57 12.12 -19.64 -15.10
C TYR A 57 12.97 -19.15 -16.26
N TYR A 58 13.97 -18.29 -16.01
CA TYR A 58 14.77 -17.65 -17.05
C TYR A 58 16.26 -17.76 -16.71
N ASP A 59 17.08 -18.02 -17.74
CA ASP A 59 18.53 -17.84 -17.62
C ASP A 59 18.83 -16.36 -17.29
N ASP A 60 19.97 -16.10 -16.66
CA ASP A 60 20.33 -14.79 -16.10
C ASP A 60 20.01 -13.61 -17.02
N THR A 61 18.82 -13.03 -16.81
CA THR A 61 18.18 -12.09 -17.73
C THR A 61 18.28 -10.69 -17.15
N PRO A 62 18.58 -9.67 -17.99
CA PRO A 62 18.53 -8.28 -17.53
C PRO A 62 17.11 -7.87 -17.18
N VAL A 63 16.93 -7.35 -15.97
CA VAL A 63 15.65 -6.88 -15.45
C VAL A 63 15.64 -5.36 -15.28
N PRO A 64 14.50 -4.70 -15.47
CA PRO A 64 14.36 -3.29 -15.15
C PRO A 64 14.41 -3.10 -13.63
N ILE A 65 15.25 -2.15 -13.19
CA ILE A 65 15.42 -1.79 -11.79
C ILE A 65 15.18 -0.29 -11.59
N ILE A 66 14.71 0.07 -10.40
CA ILE A 66 14.74 1.43 -9.86
C ILE A 66 15.74 1.41 -8.71
N CYS A 67 16.85 2.12 -8.87
CA CYS A 67 17.84 2.29 -7.81
C CYS A 67 17.51 3.52 -6.98
N MET A 68 17.36 3.35 -5.66
CA MET A 68 17.21 4.46 -4.72
C MET A 68 18.59 4.93 -4.27
N GLU A 69 19.21 5.80 -5.07
CA GLU A 69 20.50 6.41 -4.71
C GLU A 69 20.29 7.46 -3.60
N GLY A 70 21.06 7.33 -2.51
CA GLY A 70 21.04 8.29 -1.41
C GLY A 70 19.80 8.24 -0.50
N VAL A 71 18.93 7.24 -0.67
CA VAL A 71 17.74 7.04 0.16
C VAL A 71 17.72 5.58 0.63
N GLY A 72 17.96 5.37 1.92
CA GLY A 72 17.85 4.05 2.54
C GLY A 72 16.40 3.67 2.82
N ILE A 73 16.14 2.38 3.06
CA ILE A 73 14.80 1.91 3.47
C ILE A 73 14.32 2.59 4.76
N GLU A 74 15.25 2.90 5.67
CA GLU A 74 14.96 3.66 6.90
C GLU A 74 14.40 5.06 6.60
N ASP A 75 14.92 5.71 5.56
CA ASP A 75 14.47 7.04 5.14
C ASP A 75 13.08 6.96 4.49
N VAL A 76 12.82 5.90 3.72
CA VAL A 76 11.49 5.61 3.15
C VAL A 76 10.46 5.35 4.25
N VAL A 77 10.82 4.56 5.26
CA VAL A 77 9.94 4.29 6.42
C VAL A 77 9.66 5.58 7.19
N LYS A 78 10.68 6.36 7.53
CA LYS A 78 10.52 7.66 8.22
C LYS A 78 9.66 8.63 7.42
N TYR A 79 9.83 8.69 6.10
CA TYR A 79 9.01 9.52 5.22
C TYR A 79 7.54 9.08 5.28
N TYR A 80 7.27 7.77 5.20
CA TYR A 80 5.92 7.23 5.25
C TYR A 80 5.24 7.50 6.60
N GLU A 81 5.95 7.28 7.71
CA GLU A 81 5.45 7.61 9.06
C GLU A 81 5.12 9.10 9.19
N SER A 82 6.02 9.97 8.71
CA SER A 82 5.80 11.42 8.71
C SER A 82 4.60 11.83 7.85
N TYR A 83 4.42 11.18 6.70
CA TYR A 83 3.27 11.40 5.82
C TYR A 83 1.96 11.00 6.50
N CYS A 84 1.90 9.84 7.16
CA CYS A 84 0.73 9.40 7.91
C CYS A 84 0.38 10.37 9.04
N LEU A 85 1.37 10.78 9.84
CA LEU A 85 1.19 11.76 10.92
C LEU A 85 0.68 13.12 10.39
N HIS A 86 1.19 13.56 9.24
CA HIS A 86 0.72 14.79 8.61
C HIS A 86 -0.74 14.68 8.17
N ASN A 87 -1.13 13.54 7.58
CA ASN A 87 -2.50 13.29 7.17
C ASN A 87 -3.45 13.26 8.38
N ASP A 88 -3.07 12.59 9.47
CA ASP A 88 -3.86 12.56 10.71
C ASP A 88 -4.05 13.98 11.28
N ALA A 89 -2.98 14.77 11.34
CA ALA A 89 -3.06 16.16 11.79
C ALA A 89 -3.95 17.04 10.89
N GLN A 90 -3.95 16.80 9.57
CA GLN A 90 -4.88 17.49 8.66
C GLN A 90 -6.34 17.10 8.92
N MET A 91 -6.61 15.83 9.19
CA MET A 91 -7.96 15.35 9.50
C MET A 91 -8.47 15.90 10.83
N ASP A 92 -7.61 15.97 11.86
CA ASP A 92 -7.95 16.58 13.15
C ASP A 92 -8.26 18.08 12.98
N TRP A 93 -7.41 18.81 12.25
CA TRP A 93 -7.64 20.22 11.95
C TRP A 93 -8.96 20.45 11.20
N LEU A 94 -9.28 19.61 10.21
CA LEU A 94 -10.56 19.68 9.50
C LEU A 94 -11.75 19.41 10.43
N ALA A 95 -11.62 18.47 11.37
CA ALA A 95 -12.64 18.18 12.36
C ALA A 95 -12.88 19.37 13.32
N GLU A 96 -11.82 20.05 13.75
CA GLU A 96 -11.91 21.25 14.59
C GLU A 96 -12.58 22.43 13.87
N GLN A 97 -12.39 22.57 12.55
CA GLN A 97 -13.09 23.57 11.74
C GLN A 97 -14.58 23.22 11.51
N LEU A 98 -14.93 21.94 11.67
CA LEU A 98 -16.29 21.44 11.51
C LEU A 98 -17.12 21.51 12.78
N GLU A 99 -16.54 21.84 13.95
CA GLU A 99 -17.33 22.18 15.14
C GLU A 99 -18.06 23.51 14.91
N PRO A 100 -19.38 23.50 14.68
CA PRO A 100 -20.13 24.74 14.65
C PRO A 100 -20.25 25.18 16.10
N SER A 101 -20.01 26.47 16.33
CA SER A 101 -20.56 27.18 17.48
C SER A 101 -21.98 26.68 17.78
N TYR A 102 -22.17 25.98 18.90
CA TYR A 102 -23.48 25.57 19.39
C TYR A 102 -24.29 26.84 19.75
N SER A 103 -24.91 27.47 18.75
CA SER A 103 -26.07 28.32 18.97
C SER A 103 -27.28 27.40 19.06
N HIS A 104 -27.94 27.38 20.20
CA HIS A 104 -29.22 26.73 20.43
C HIS A 104 -30.20 27.02 19.28
N HIS A 105 -30.40 26.05 18.40
CA HIS A 105 -31.60 25.97 17.58
C HIS A 105 -32.30 24.66 17.93
N GLU A 106 -33.49 24.80 18.53
CA GLU A 106 -34.41 23.70 18.75
C GLU A 106 -34.66 22.96 17.43
N SER A 107 -34.48 21.64 17.45
CA SER A 107 -34.74 20.78 16.30
C SER A 107 -36.24 20.79 15.98
N PRO A 108 -36.66 21.05 14.73
CA PRO A 108 -38.07 21.06 14.36
C PRO A 108 -38.63 19.66 14.08
N TYR A 109 -37.84 18.60 14.26
CA TYR A 109 -38.25 17.25 13.92
C TYR A 109 -39.10 16.62 15.04
N VAL A 110 -40.40 16.93 15.00
CA VAL A 110 -41.42 16.08 15.63
C VAL A 110 -41.57 14.84 14.75
N ILE A 111 -41.12 13.70 15.26
CA ILE A 111 -41.36 12.39 14.63
C ILE A 111 -42.88 12.17 14.65
N THR A 112 -43.48 11.97 13.49
CA THR A 112 -44.92 11.68 13.40
C THR A 112 -45.17 10.21 13.72
N ASP A 113 -46.36 9.89 14.24
CA ASP A 113 -46.75 8.53 14.64
C ASP A 113 -46.53 7.50 13.50
N GLU A 114 -46.67 7.90 12.23
CA GLU A 114 -46.42 7.06 11.06
C GLU A 114 -44.94 6.66 10.88
N GLN A 115 -44.01 7.54 11.27
CA GLN A 115 -42.57 7.25 11.20
C GLN A 115 -42.14 6.30 12.33
N GLU A 116 -42.81 6.37 13.47
CA GLU A 116 -42.56 5.48 14.60
C GLU A 116 -42.98 4.02 14.29
N ASP A 117 -44.11 3.84 13.60
CA ASP A 117 -44.59 2.52 13.16
C ASP A 117 -43.69 1.89 12.09
N TRP A 118 -43.16 2.68 11.16
CA TRP A 118 -42.21 2.18 10.15
C TRP A 118 -40.92 1.65 10.78
N ILE A 119 -40.41 2.33 11.82
CA ILE A 119 -39.18 1.94 12.52
C ILE A 119 -39.42 0.66 13.33
N LYS A 120 -40.54 0.56 14.05
CA LYS A 120 -40.89 -0.61 14.84
C LYS A 120 -41.07 -1.87 13.99
N HIS A 121 -41.60 -1.74 12.78
CA HIS A 121 -41.82 -2.90 11.90
C HIS A 121 -40.55 -3.39 11.18
N ARG A 122 -39.54 -2.52 11.03
CA ARG A 122 -38.31 -2.83 10.28
C ARG A 122 -37.17 -3.34 11.14
N PHE A 123 -37.16 -3.01 12.43
CA PHE A 123 -36.07 -3.33 13.36
C PHE A 123 -36.53 -4.07 14.62
N GLY A 124 -37.82 -4.45 14.71
CA GLY A 124 -38.41 -5.24 15.79
C GLY A 124 -38.57 -6.71 15.46
#